data_AF-A0A0V1M3P9-F1
#
_entry.id   AF-A0A0V1M3P9-F1
#
_cell.length_a   1.000
_cell.length_b   1.000
_cell.length_c   1.000
_cell.angle_alpha   90.00
_cell.angle_beta   90.00
_cell.angle_gamma   90.00
#
_symmetry.space_group_name_H-M   'P 1'
#
loop_
_entity.id
_entity.type
_entity.pdbx_description
1 polymer ?
#
loop_
_entity_poly.entity_id
_entity_poly.type
_entity_poly.pdbx_seq_one_letter_code
_entity_poly.pdbx_strand_id
1 'polypeptide(L)' 'MNTTVKIELLGKENYDTWKLQAQAILVKNDLWEFVNGTKRRPKIVKDDESSLEAAQKWDISDQKAKADLILSISPLEL' A
#
# COMPACT_ATOMS: atom_id res chain seq x y z
N MET A 1 -11.76 13.19 10.11
CA MET A 1 -11.03 14.12 9.21
C MET A 1 -10.27 13.30 8.18
N ASN A 2 -10.94 12.83 7.14
CA ASN A 2 -10.34 12.08 6.05
C ASN A 2 -9.56 13.10 5.22
N THR A 3 -8.32 13.38 5.59
CA THR A 3 -7.46 14.27 4.81
C THR A 3 -7.21 13.56 3.49
N THR A 4 -7.97 13.92 2.46
CA THR A 4 -7.66 13.60 1.06
C THR A 4 -6.29 14.23 0.79
N VAL A 5 -5.24 13.41 0.91
CA VAL A 5 -3.88 13.84 0.60
C VAL A 5 -3.86 14.03 -0.91
N LYS A 6 -3.84 15.28 -1.38
CA LYS A 6 -3.61 15.60 -2.78
C LYS A 6 -2.14 15.34 -3.07
N ILE A 7 -1.87 14.11 -3.46
CA ILE A 7 -0.60 13.65 -4.02
C ILE A 7 -0.46 14.27 -5.39
N GLU A 8 0.72 14.81 -5.68
CA GLU A 8 1.05 15.22 -7.02
C GLU A 8 1.25 13.95 -7.83
N LEU A 9 0.60 13.83 -8.99
CA LEU A 9 0.68 12.60 -9.76
C LEU A 9 2.12 12.37 -10.26
N LEU A 10 2.52 11.11 -10.38
CA LEU A 10 3.85 10.76 -10.91
C LEU A 10 4.05 11.41 -12.29
N GLY A 11 5.17 12.11 -12.44
CA GLY A 11 5.67 12.58 -13.72
C GLY A 11 7.18 12.42 -13.77
N LYS A 12 7.74 12.50 -14.98
CA LYS A 12 9.16 12.24 -15.28
C LYS A 12 10.16 13.02 -14.42
N GLU A 13 9.78 14.22 -14.01
CA GLU A 13 10.60 15.17 -13.26
C GLU A 13 10.23 15.24 -11.77
N ASN A 14 9.20 14.50 -11.34
CA ASN A 14 8.67 14.55 -9.97
C ASN A 14 8.73 13.21 -9.23
N TYR A 15 9.56 12.28 -9.70
CA TYR A 15 9.66 10.92 -9.14
C TYR A 15 10.03 10.93 -7.66
N ASP A 16 11.03 11.70 -7.25
CA ASP A 16 11.48 11.77 -5.86
C ASP A 16 10.41 12.32 -4.91
N THR A 17 9.75 13.42 -5.31
CA THR A 17 8.65 14.01 -4.54
C THR A 17 7.46 13.05 -4.46
N TRP A 18 7.06 12.48 -5.60
CA TRP A 18 5.97 11.51 -5.66
C TRP A 18 6.24 10.31 -4.75
N LYS A 19 7.46 9.76 -4.79
CA LYS A 19 7.87 8.62 -3.97
C LYS A 19 7.75 8.94 -2.48
N LEU A 20 8.20 10.13 -2.06
CA LEU A 20 8.07 10.60 -0.68
C LEU A 20 6.59 10.75 -0.26
N GLN A 21 5.75 11.31 -1.13
CA GLN A 21 4.33 11.48 -0.84
C GLN A 21 3.57 10.14 -0.81
N ALA A 22 3.85 9.25 -1.76
CA ALA A 22 3.28 7.90 -1.82
C ALA A 22 3.69 7.08 -0.59
N GLN A 23 4.96 7.16 -0.18
CA GLN A 23 5.43 6.57 1.07
C GLN A 23 4.69 7.16 2.27
N ALA A 24 4.52 8.48 2.35
CA ALA A 24 3.80 9.13 3.45
C ALA A 24 2.33 8.70 3.54
N ILE A 25 1.64 8.51 2.41
CA ILE A 25 0.26 8.01 2.38
C ILE A 25 0.19 6.57 2.85
N LEU A 26 1.08 5.71 2.35
CA LEU A 26 1.16 4.32 2.77
C LEU A 26 1.50 4.20 4.26
N VAL A 27 2.41 5.03 4.78
CA VAL A 27 2.76 5.09 6.21
C VAL A 27 1.56 5.58 7.04
N LYS A 28 0.86 6.63 6.58
CA LYS A 28 -0.33 7.16 7.26
C LYS A 28 -1.48 6.15 7.33
N ASN A 29 -1.58 5.25 6.37
CA ASN A 29 -2.58 4.18 6.35
C ASN A 29 -2.11 2.90 7.06
N ASP A 30 -0.92 2.89 7.68
CA ASP A 30 -0.28 1.69 8.24
C ASP A 30 -0.11 0.55 7.20
N LEU A 31 -0.11 0.91 5.92
CA LEU A 31 -0.01 0.01 4.77
C LEU A 31 1.44 -0.13 4.28
N TRP A 32 2.32 0.82 4.60
CA TRP A 32 3.73 0.80 4.19
C TRP A 32 4.46 -0.46 4.67
N GLU A 33 4.11 -0.97 5.85
CA GLU A 33 4.73 -2.18 6.38
C GLU A 33 4.51 -3.41 5.48
N PHE A 34 3.39 -3.46 4.76
CA PHE A 34 3.06 -4.53 3.81
C PHE A 34 3.90 -4.38 2.53
N VAL A 35 4.02 -3.14 2.02
CA VAL A 35 4.77 -2.83 0.78
C VAL A 35 6.28 -2.97 0.97
N ASN A 36 6.82 -2.49 2.10
CA ASN A 36 8.23 -2.64 2.46
C ASN A 36 8.59 -4.09 2.84
N GLY A 37 7.59 -4.97 3.04
CA GLY A 37 7.81 -6.34 3.49
C GLY A 37 8.23 -6.45 4.96
N THR A 38 8.12 -5.38 5.75
CA THR A 38 8.25 -5.44 7.23
C THR A 38 7.24 -6.41 7.80
N LYS A 39 6.00 -6.32 7.31
CA LYS A 39 4.88 -7.16 7.71
C LYS A 39 4.82 -8.33 6.74
N ARG A 40 5.40 -9.45 7.14
CA ARG A 40 5.33 -10.67 6.31
C ARG A 40 3.96 -11.30 6.42
N ARG A 41 3.52 -11.86 5.29
CA ARG A 41 2.32 -12.68 5.20
C ARG A 41 2.39 -13.79 6.27
N PRO A 42 1.41 -13.89 7.18
CA PRO A 42 1.40 -14.94 8.19
C PRO A 42 1.39 -16.31 7.50
N LYS A 43 2.08 -17.28 8.10
CA LYS A 43 2.05 -18.66 7.60
C LYS A 43 0.66 -19.21 7.91
N ILE A 44 -0.05 -19.61 6.86
CA ILE A 44 -1.33 -20.30 7.00
C ILE A 44 -1.03 -21.70 7.56
N VAL A 45 -1.40 -21.93 8.82
CA VAL A 45 -1.35 -23.24 9.44
C VAL A 45 -2.59 -24.00 8.99
N LYS A 46 -2.42 -25.20 8.42
CA LYS A 46 -3.54 -26.10 8.13
C LYS A 46 -4.25 -26.41 9.45
N ASP A 47 -5.58 -26.32 9.46
CA ASP A 47 -6.49 -26.42 10.63
C ASP A 47 -6.69 -25.15 11.49
N ASP A 48 -6.08 -24.01 11.11
CA ASP A 48 -6.17 -22.78 11.90
C ASP A 48 -6.92 -21.68 11.12
N GLU A 49 -8.23 -21.59 11.32
CA GLU A 49 -9.12 -20.65 10.60
C GLU A 49 -8.69 -19.18 10.81
N SER A 50 -8.22 -18.86 12.02
CA SER A 50 -7.62 -17.55 12.34
C SER A 50 -6.38 -17.23 11.51
N SER A 51 -5.55 -18.23 11.20
CA SER A 51 -4.37 -18.03 10.36
C SER A 51 -4.74 -17.78 8.89
N LEU A 52 -5.83 -18.42 8.41
CA LEU A 52 -6.36 -18.19 7.08
C LEU A 52 -6.96 -16.79 6.95
N GLU A 53 -7.78 -16.36 7.92
CA GLU A 53 -8.33 -15.01 7.99
C GLU A 53 -7.23 -13.95 8.09
N ALA A 54 -6.21 -14.16 8.92
CA ALA A 54 -5.08 -13.23 9.04
C ALA A 54 -4.32 -13.09 7.72
N ALA A 55 -4.12 -14.19 6.98
CA ALA A 55 -3.46 -14.16 5.69
C ALA A 55 -4.32 -13.50 4.60
N GLN A 56 -5.64 -13.72 4.59
CA GLN A 56 -6.55 -13.02 3.68
C GLN A 56 -6.61 -11.53 3.99
N LYS A 57 -6.70 -11.15 5.26
CA LYS A 57 -6.69 -9.74 5.69
C LYS A 57 -5.39 -9.06 5.30
N TRP A 58 -4.26 -9.77 5.42
CA TRP A 58 -2.97 -9.29 4.94
C TRP A 58 -2.95 -9.08 3.43
N ASP A 59 -3.49 -10.03 2.65
CA ASP A 59 -3.55 -9.96 1.19
C ASP A 59 -4.40 -8.77 0.71
N ILE A 60 -5.57 -8.57 1.34
CA ILE A 60 -6.46 -7.44 1.06
C ILE A 60 -5.75 -6.11 1.37
N SER A 61 -5.02 -6.02 2.50
CA SER A 61 -4.25 -4.83 2.84
C SER A 61 -3.10 -4.57 1.85
N ASP A 62 -2.36 -5.59 1.41
CA ASP A 62 -1.32 -5.46 0.38
C ASP A 62 -1.90 -4.98 -0.95
N GLN A 63 -3.01 -5.58 -1.40
CA GLN A 63 -3.70 -5.16 -2.62
C GLN A 63 -4.22 -3.72 -2.51
N LYS A 64 -4.77 -3.34 -1.35
CA LYS A 64 -5.24 -1.98 -1.12
C LYS A 64 -4.09 -0.97 -1.15
N ALA A 65 -2.95 -1.32 -0.54
CA ALA A 65 -1.73 -0.52 -0.59
C ALA A 65 -1.24 -0.31 -2.02
N LYS A 66 -1.20 -1.38 -2.82
CA LYS A 66 -0.86 -1.30 -4.25
C LYS A 66 -1.85 -0.46 -5.03
N ALA A 67 -3.15 -0.61 -4.79
CA ALA A 67 -4.18 0.17 -5.45
C ALA A 67 -4.07 1.67 -5.12
N ASP A 68 -3.85 2.02 -3.84
CA ASP A 68 -3.59 3.41 -3.41
C ASP A 68 -2.35 3.97 -4.10
N LEU A 69 -1.27 3.17 -4.18
CA LEU A 69 -0.05 3.55 -4.87
C LEU A 69 -0.29 3.77 -6.37
N ILE A 70 -1.02 2.88 -7.05
CA ILE A 70 -1.34 3.00 -8.48
C ILE A 70 -2.27 4.19 -8.73
N LEU A 71 -3.25 4.43 -7.86
CA LEU A 71 -4.12 5.62 -7.92
C LEU A 71 -3.34 6.92 -7.70
N SER A 72 -2.14 6.84 -7.12
CA SER A 72 -1.22 7.96 -6.99
C SER A 72 -0.42 8.25 -8.27
N ILE A 73 -0.39 7.33 -9.22
CA ILE A 73 0.37 7.46 -10.48
C ILE A 73 -0.53 8.15 -11.52
N SER A 74 0.05 9.05 -12.32
CA SER A 74 -0.65 9.63 -13.47
C SER A 74 -1.06 8.50 -14.42
N PRO A 75 -2.33 8.41 -14.87
CA PRO A 75 -2.73 7.46 -15.91
C PRO A 75 -2.03 7.69 -17.26
N LEU A 76 -1.33 8.81 -17.42
CA LEU A 76 -0.52 9.11 -18.60
C LEU A 76 0.83 8.37 -18.64
N GLU A 77 1.31 7.87 -17.50
CA GLU A 77 2.60 7.21 -17.33
C GLU A 77 2.44 5.70 -17.00
N LEU A 78 1.19 5.19 -17.02
CA LEU A 78 0.84 3.78 -16.84
C LEU A 78 0.77 3.05 -18.20
#